data_AF-A0A7S3HQU3-F1
#
_entry.id   AF-A0A7S3HQU3-F1
#
_cell.length_a   1.000
_cell.length_b   1.000
_cell.length_c   1.000
_cell.angle_alpha   90.00
_cell.angle_beta   90.00
_cell.angle_gamma   90.00
#
_symmetry.space_group_name_H-M   'P 1'
#
loop_
_entity.id
_entity.type
_entity.pdbx_description
1 polymer ?
#
loop_
_entity_poly.entity_id
_entity_poly.type
_entity_poly.pdbx_seq_one_letter_code
_entity_poly.pdbx_strand_id
1 'polypeptide(L)'
;AIGGRSTSAKTYLEKNFETFKTTSEEGLIQHACEALNKTLASDQTLSTKNMSVVVISANNKYREISADDLQKYIDKIEKKEPEADAPTEAAAAAAPMDTSG
;
A
#
# COMPACT_ATOMS: atom_id res chain seq x y z
N ALA A 1 -2.06 5.95 5.86
CA ALA A 1 -0.67 5.50 5.66
C ALA A 1 0.28 6.46 6.36
N ILE A 2 1.41 5.99 6.88
CA ILE A 2 2.40 6.78 7.63
C ILE A 2 3.79 6.44 7.06
N GLY A 3 4.69 7.42 6.95
CA GLY A 3 6.08 7.22 6.48
C GLY A 3 6.43 8.01 5.22
N GLY A 4 7.67 7.84 4.72
CA GLY A 4 8.10 8.46 3.47
C GLY A 4 7.22 8.00 2.30
N ARG A 5 6.69 8.94 1.51
CA ARG A 5 5.75 8.68 0.39
C ARG A 5 4.37 8.16 0.81
N SER A 6 3.94 8.41 2.06
CA SER A 6 2.60 8.04 2.52
C SER A 6 1.44 8.73 1.80
N THR A 7 1.69 9.85 1.10
CA THR A 7 0.66 10.59 0.34
C THR A 7 0.04 9.73 -0.75
N SER A 8 0.84 9.01 -1.56
CA SER A 8 0.33 8.16 -2.65
C SER A 8 -0.58 7.04 -2.13
N ALA A 9 -0.19 6.40 -1.03
CA ALA A 9 -1.03 5.41 -0.37
C ALA A 9 -2.31 6.05 0.20
N LYS A 10 -2.21 7.25 0.81
CA LYS A 10 -3.37 7.96 1.35
C LYS A 10 -4.39 8.27 0.25
N THR A 11 -3.94 8.82 -0.88
CA THR A 11 -4.81 9.12 -2.03
C THR A 11 -5.48 7.86 -2.58
N TYR A 12 -4.74 6.75 -2.69
CA TYR A 12 -5.35 5.47 -3.11
C TYR A 12 -6.45 5.03 -2.14
N LEU A 13 -6.18 5.08 -0.84
CA LEU A 13 -7.15 4.70 0.19
C LEU A 13 -8.37 5.63 0.17
N GLU A 14 -8.17 6.94 0.00
CA GLU A 14 -9.26 7.94 -0.11
C GLU A 14 -10.13 7.74 -1.35
N LYS A 15 -9.58 7.21 -2.46
CA LYS A 15 -10.37 6.88 -3.66
C LYS A 15 -11.18 5.58 -3.51
N ASN A 16 -10.69 4.63 -2.71
CA ASN A 16 -11.26 3.28 -2.64
C ASN A 16 -11.98 2.99 -1.32
N PHE A 17 -12.00 3.89 -0.34
CA PHE A 17 -12.53 3.59 1.00
C PHE A 17 -14.00 3.13 1.02
N GLU A 18 -14.82 3.56 0.06
CA GLU A 18 -16.22 3.18 -0.02
C GLU A 18 -16.40 1.69 -0.37
N THR A 19 -15.46 1.12 -1.15
CA THR A 19 -15.51 -0.30 -1.54
C THR A 19 -15.11 -1.22 -0.40
N PHE A 20 -14.40 -0.72 0.62
CA PHE A 20 -13.89 -1.55 1.71
C PHE A 20 -14.98 -2.20 2.55
N LYS A 21 -16.18 -1.61 2.61
CA LYS A 21 -17.31 -2.15 3.38
C LYS A 21 -17.91 -3.42 2.78
N THR A 22 -17.85 -3.56 1.46
CA THR A 22 -18.44 -4.69 0.71
C THR A 22 -17.39 -5.69 0.25
N THR A 23 -16.12 -5.37 0.46
CA THR A 23 -14.98 -6.19 0.02
C THR A 23 -14.66 -7.28 1.05
N SER A 24 -14.26 -8.46 0.55
CA SER A 24 -13.82 -9.58 1.39
C SER A 24 -12.47 -9.32 2.06
N GLU A 25 -12.10 -10.14 3.06
CA GLU A 25 -10.77 -10.08 3.70
C GLU A 25 -9.65 -10.09 2.65
N GLU A 26 -9.73 -10.97 1.66
CA GLU A 26 -8.74 -11.06 0.58
C GLU A 26 -8.67 -9.80 -0.28
N GLY A 27 -9.81 -9.16 -0.56
CA GLY A 27 -9.83 -7.92 -1.33
C GLY A 27 -9.29 -6.73 -0.54
N LEU A 28 -9.47 -6.71 0.79
CA LEU A 28 -8.84 -5.70 1.65
C LEU A 28 -7.32 -5.85 1.67
N ILE A 29 -6.81 -7.08 1.74
CA ILE A 29 -5.38 -7.37 1.60
C ILE A 29 -4.86 -6.87 0.25
N GLN A 30 -5.63 -7.11 -0.82
CA GLN A 30 -5.24 -6.66 -2.16
C GLN A 30 -5.21 -5.12 -2.27
N HIS A 31 -6.20 -4.40 -1.73
CA HIS A 31 -6.17 -2.94 -1.65
C HIS A 31 -4.99 -2.42 -0.84
N ALA A 32 -4.63 -3.07 0.27
CA ALA A 32 -3.46 -2.69 1.06
C ALA A 32 -2.16 -2.87 0.27
N CYS A 33 -2.03 -3.96 -0.48
CA CYS A 33 -0.87 -4.22 -1.33
C CYS A 33 -0.78 -3.22 -2.49
N GLU A 34 -1.89 -2.89 -3.16
CA GLU A 34 -1.95 -1.87 -4.22
C GLU A 34 -1.57 -0.48 -3.69
N ALA A 35 -2.08 -0.10 -2.52
CA ALA A 35 -1.73 1.16 -1.86
C ALA A 35 -0.23 1.25 -1.57
N LEU A 36 0.38 0.16 -1.11
CA LEU A 36 1.81 0.10 -0.80
C LEU A 36 2.66 0.12 -2.07
N ASN A 37 2.22 -0.55 -3.14
CA ASN A 37 2.90 -0.52 -4.45
C ASN A 37 3.07 0.91 -4.96
N LYS A 38 2.04 1.76 -4.77
CA LYS A 38 2.06 3.18 -5.14
C LYS A 38 3.02 4.04 -4.30
N THR A 39 3.57 3.51 -3.21
CA THR A 39 4.60 4.20 -2.39
C THR A 39 6.03 3.86 -2.81
N LEU A 40 6.21 2.78 -3.59
CA LEU A 40 7.52 2.38 -4.10
C LEU A 40 8.03 3.37 -5.15
N ALA A 41 9.35 3.40 -5.31
CA ALA A 41 9.96 4.18 -6.39
C ALA A 41 9.83 3.40 -7.70
N SER A 42 9.90 4.07 -8.84
CA SER A 42 9.70 3.45 -10.16
C SER A 42 10.70 2.34 -10.49
N ASP A 43 11.84 2.29 -9.80
CA ASP A 43 12.88 1.25 -9.91
C ASP A 43 12.71 0.09 -8.92
N GLN A 44 11.72 0.17 -8.01
CA GLN A 44 11.48 -0.81 -6.96
C GLN A 44 10.16 -1.53 -7.20
N THR A 45 10.16 -2.86 -7.06
CA THR A 45 8.96 -3.70 -7.13
C THR A 45 8.62 -4.30 -5.78
N LEU A 46 7.34 -4.60 -5.56
CA LEU A 46 6.90 -5.34 -4.39
C LEU A 46 7.45 -6.76 -4.40
N SER A 47 7.89 -7.23 -3.24
CA SER A 47 8.32 -8.60 -3.04
C SER A 47 8.00 -9.07 -1.62
N THR A 48 8.00 -10.38 -1.42
CA THR A 48 7.83 -11.00 -0.10
C THR A 48 8.92 -10.63 0.91
N LYS A 49 10.01 -9.97 0.47
CA LYS A 49 11.11 -9.50 1.32
C LYS A 49 10.96 -8.05 1.79
N ASN A 50 10.19 -7.22 1.06
CA ASN A 50 10.01 -5.80 1.37
C ASN A 50 8.58 -5.47 1.85
N MET A 51 7.73 -6.49 2.03
CA MET A 51 6.36 -6.37 2.48
C MET A 51 6.04 -7.49 3.47
N SER A 52 5.36 -7.16 4.55
CA SER A 52 4.66 -8.10 5.43
C SER A 52 3.24 -7.58 5.65
N VAL A 53 2.28 -8.51 5.74
CA VAL A 53 0.86 -8.20 5.94
C VAL A 53 0.35 -9.01 7.12
N VAL A 54 -0.34 -8.32 8.01
CA VAL A 54 -0.99 -8.91 9.17
C VAL A 54 -2.47 -8.54 9.15
N VAL A 55 -3.32 -9.53 9.36
CA VAL A 55 -4.77 -9.39 9.44
C VAL A 55 -5.23 -9.62 10.88
N ILE A 56 -6.03 -8.70 11.38
CA ILE A 56 -6.67 -8.78 12.69
C ILE A 56 -8.18 -8.78 12.45
N SER A 57 -8.84 -9.88 12.81
CA SER A 57 -10.30 -10.01 12.71
C SER A 57 -10.87 -10.55 14.02
N ALA A 58 -12.16 -10.31 14.25
CA ALA A 58 -12.84 -10.78 15.45
C ALA A 58 -12.72 -12.31 15.63
N ASN A 59 -12.65 -13.04 14.52
CA ASN A 59 -12.54 -14.50 14.50
C ASN A 59 -11.09 -14.99 14.59
N ASN A 60 -10.13 -14.28 13.98
CA ASN A 60 -8.75 -14.75 13.85
C ASN A 60 -7.73 -14.05 14.76
N LYS A 61 -8.14 -13.09 15.61
CA LYS A 61 -7.33 -12.29 16.57
C LYS A 61 -6.09 -11.63 15.98
N TYR A 62 -5.11 -12.39 15.52
CA TYR A 62 -3.91 -11.97 14.81
C TYR A 62 -3.48 -13.09 13.86
N ARG A 63 -3.33 -12.78 12.57
CA ARG A 63 -2.85 -13.69 11.54
C ARG A 63 -1.86 -12.96 10.64
N GLU A 64 -0.61 -13.39 10.66
CA GLU A 64 0.37 -12.97 9.66
C GLU A 64 0.15 -13.78 8.37
N ILE A 65 0.21 -13.10 7.22
CA ILE A 65 0.09 -13.73 5.91
C ILE A 65 1.44 -14.35 5.55
N SER A 66 1.45 -15.63 5.15
CA SER A 66 2.67 -16.33 4.74
C SER A 66 3.24 -15.73 3.45
N ALA A 67 4.54 -15.92 3.22
CA ALA A 67 5.18 -15.46 1.98
C ALA A 67 4.52 -16.04 0.72
N ASP A 68 4.09 -17.30 0.77
CA ASP A 68 3.43 -17.98 -0.37
C ASP A 68 2.07 -17.35 -0.68
N ASP A 69 1.29 -16.99 0.34
CA ASP A 69 0.01 -16.31 0.14
C ASP A 69 0.22 -14.86 -0.30
N LEU A 70 1.22 -14.18 0.27
CA LEU A 70 1.58 -12.82 -0.10
C LEU A 70 1.99 -12.70 -1.57
N GLN A 71 2.77 -13.67 -2.08
CA GLN A 71 3.19 -13.71 -3.47
C GLN A 71 1.98 -13.73 -4.43
N LYS A 72 0.91 -14.46 -4.10
CA LYS A 72 -0.32 -14.49 -4.91
C LYS A 72 -0.97 -13.11 -5.04
N TYR A 73 -0.88 -12.27 -4.02
CA TYR A 73 -1.41 -10.90 -4.06
C TYR A 73 -0.49 -9.97 -4.87
N ILE A 74 0.82 -10.14 -4.76
CA ILE A 74 1.81 -9.40 -5.54
C ILE A 74 1.65 -9.69 -7.04
N ASP A 75 1.54 -10.95 -7.43
CA ASP A 75 1.38 -11.37 -8.84
C ASP A 75 0.10 -10.78 -9.47
N LYS A 76 -0.96 -10.58 -8.67
CA LYS A 76 -2.21 -9.95 -9.13
C LYS A 76 -2.04 -8.45 -9.39
N ILE A 77 -1.11 -7.78 -8.71
CA ILE A 77 -0.82 -6.36 -8.91
C ILE A 77 -0.01 -6.18 -10.18
N GLU A 78 1.00 -7.02 -10.44
CA GLU A 78 1.82 -6.91 -11.66
C GLU A 78 1.02 -7.19 -12.94
N LYS A 79 -0.03 -8.02 -12.87
CA LYS A 79 -0.94 -8.26 -14.00
C LYS A 79 -1.93 -7.13 -14.26
N LYS A 80 -2.15 -6.24 -13.29
CA LYS A 80 -3.02 -5.08 -13.44
C LYS A 80 -2.17 -3.97 -14.04
N GLU A 81 -2.36 -3.69 -15.33
CA GLU A 81 -1.65 -2.59 -16.01
C GLU A 81 -1.76 -1.30 -15.18
N PRO A 82 -0.72 -0.45 -15.19
CA PRO A 82 -0.72 0.80 -14.45
C PRO A 82 -1.82 1.70 -15.03
N GLU A 83 -3.00 1.67 -14.41
CA GLU A 83 -4.01 2.68 -14.62
C GLU A 83 -3.35 4.03 -14.30
N ALA A 84 -3.18 4.85 -15.35
CA ALA A 84 -2.42 6.08 -15.32
C ALA A 84 -3.01 7.04 -14.28
N ASP A 85 -2.48 7.00 -13.06
CA ASP A 85 -2.75 8.01 -12.04
C ASP A 85 -2.05 9.29 -12.52
N ALA A 86 -2.85 10.23 -13.00
CA ALA A 86 -2.40 11.59 -13.31
C ALA A 86 -1.58 12.16 -12.13
N PRO A 87 -0.55 12.99 -12.39
CA PRO A 87 0.36 13.46 -11.36
C PRO A 87 -0.41 14.27 -10.32
N THR A 88 -0.68 13.66 -9.16
CA THR A 88 -1.06 14.41 -7.98
C THR A 88 0.23 14.88 -7.33
N GLU A 89 0.43 16.18 -7.46
CA GLU A 89 1.50 17.00 -6.90
C GLU A 89 2.00 16.45 -5.56
N ALA A 90 3.27 16.03 -5.57
CA ALA A 90 3.98 15.59 -4.40
C ALA A 90 4.14 16.79 -3.45
N ALA A 91 3.24 16.90 -2.46
CA ALA A 91 3.50 17.70 -1.28
C ALA A 91 4.57 16.98 -0.44
N ALA A 92 5.83 17.19 -0.83
CA ALA A 92 7.00 16.90 -0.02
C ALA A 92 6.99 17.82 1.21
N ALA A 93 6.41 17.36 2.31
CA ALA A 93 6.69 17.93 3.62
C ALA A 93 7.98 17.32 4.17
N ALA A 94 9.12 17.67 3.55
CA ALA A 94 10.42 17.57 4.19
C ALA A 94 10.67 18.92 4.86
N ALA A 95 10.53 18.98 6.18
CA ALA A 95 10.85 20.17 6.97
C ALA A 95 12.37 20.45 6.89
N PRO A 96 12.81 21.67 6.51
CA PRO A 96 14.16 22.10 6.81
C PRO A 96 14.17 22.63 8.24
N MET A 97 14.73 21.86 9.18
CA MET A 97 15.23 22.44 10.43
C MET A 97 16.73 22.68 10.27
N ASP A 98 17.05 23.76 9.54
CA ASP A 98 18.36 24.40 9.63
C ASP A 98 18.34 25.24 10.91
N THR A 99 19.08 24.79 11.92
CA THR A 99 19.40 25.62 13.09
C THR A 99 20.73 26.30 12.78
N SER A 100 20.63 27.58 12.45
CA SER A 100 21.75 28.52 12.33
C SER A 100 22.73 28.38 13.49
N GLY A 101 24.01 28.46 13.17
CA GLY A 101 25.07 28.75 14.14
C GLY A 101 24.96 30.15 14.74
#